data_AF-A0A2I2FUN3-F1
#
_entry.id   AF-A0A2I2FUN3-F1
#
_cell.length_a   1.000
_cell.length_b   1.000
_cell.length_c   1.000
_cell.angle_alpha   90.00
_cell.angle_beta   90.00
_cell.angle_gamma   90.00
#
_symmetry.space_group_name_H-M   'P 1'
#
loop_
_entity.id
_entity.type
_entity.pdbx_description
1 polymer ?
#
loop_
_entity_poly.entity_id
_entity_poly.type
_entity_poly.pdbx_seq_one_letter_code
_entity_poly.pdbx_strand_id
1 'polypeptide(L)'
;MAIKMPLRYRSSPDDDVEANIEVIQREQDIYRRLGQCGGVVPCTGFSPATIHLALMANGDLRSYLKTHRPPRSLQLSWFQEMARALSRIHTHSVIVADIATRNFLLHTDLSVKFCDFTESTILALHTDMETVDDNGYSIHTDIGQLGVVIYEVVTGEQCGFDLFKDLPLDATRAIWPRRENLPRTADVWLGPII
;
A
#
# COMPACT_ATOMS: atom_id res chain seq x y z
N MET A 1 -19.81 4.30 -6.32
CA MET A 1 -18.54 4.83 -6.88
C MET A 1 -17.89 5.68 -5.80
N ALA A 2 -16.56 5.62 -5.67
CA ALA A 2 -15.77 6.49 -4.81
C ALA A 2 -14.91 7.42 -5.69
N ILE A 3 -14.68 8.66 -5.25
CA ILE A 3 -13.86 9.64 -5.99
C ILE A 3 -12.72 10.08 -5.08
N LYS A 4 -11.48 9.83 -5.52
CA LYS A 4 -10.29 10.41 -4.88
C LYS A 4 -10.02 11.77 -5.51
N MET A 5 -9.89 12.78 -4.65
CA MET A 5 -9.65 14.18 -5.03
C MET A 5 -8.33 14.64 -4.38
N PRO A 6 -7.70 15.71 -4.90
CA PRO A 6 -6.51 16.27 -4.30
C PRO A 6 -6.85 16.78 -2.90
N LEU A 7 -5.89 16.72 -1.97
CA LEU A 7 -6.03 17.37 -0.68
C LEU A 7 -6.22 18.88 -0.93
N ARG A 8 -7.22 19.47 -0.26
CA ARG A 8 -7.49 20.91 -0.31
C ARG A 8 -7.78 21.40 1.10
N TYR A 9 -6.90 22.23 1.65
CA TYR A 9 -7.19 22.97 2.87
C TYR A 9 -7.77 24.34 2.51
N ARG A 10 -8.70 24.85 3.33
CA ARG A 10 -9.37 26.15 3.08
C ARG A 10 -8.41 27.34 2.99
N SER A 11 -7.17 27.18 3.45
CA SER A 11 -6.12 28.20 3.48
C SER A 11 -4.90 27.83 2.64
N SER A 12 -4.99 26.81 1.78
CA SER A 12 -3.86 26.40 0.95
C SER A 12 -3.53 27.47 -0.09
N PRO A 13 -2.27 27.95 -0.18
CA PRO A 13 -1.79 28.73 -1.31
C PRO A 13 -1.95 27.95 -2.63
N ASP A 14 -2.01 28.66 -3.76
CA ASP A 14 -2.24 28.05 -5.08
C ASP A 14 -1.18 26.99 -5.44
N ASP A 15 0.07 27.19 -5.02
CA ASP A 15 1.17 26.23 -5.23
C ASP A 15 0.91 24.87 -4.56
N ASP A 16 0.29 24.86 -3.37
CA ASP A 16 -0.10 23.62 -2.69
C ASP A 16 -1.21 22.89 -3.46
N VAL A 17 -2.10 23.63 -4.11
CA VAL A 17 -3.19 23.05 -4.91
C VAL A 17 -2.63 22.36 -6.15
N GLU A 18 -1.68 22.99 -6.84
CA GLU A 18 -1.04 22.42 -8.03
C GLU A 18 -0.24 21.17 -7.66
N ALA A 19 0.59 21.22 -6.61
CA ALA A 19 1.35 20.07 -6.13
C ALA A 19 0.44 18.88 -5.78
N ASN A 20 -0.71 19.14 -5.15
CA ASN A 20 -1.68 18.09 -4.84
C ASN A 20 -2.36 17.52 -6.09
N ILE A 21 -2.54 18.31 -7.15
CA ILE A 21 -3.04 17.82 -8.45
C ILE A 21 -1.99 16.92 -9.11
N GLU A 22 -0.71 17.32 -9.10
CA GLU A 22 0.38 16.52 -9.63
C GLU A 22 0.49 15.16 -8.93
N VAL A 23 0.31 15.13 -7.59
CA VAL A 23 0.23 13.88 -6.82
C VAL A 23 -0.88 12.97 -7.35
N ILE A 24 -2.08 13.51 -7.58
CA ILE A 24 -3.19 12.73 -8.15
C ILE A 24 -2.86 12.24 -9.56
N GLN A 25 -2.25 13.07 -10.40
CA GLN A 25 -1.88 12.69 -11.77
C GLN A 25 -0.84 11.58 -11.81
N ARG A 26 0.17 11.61 -10.92
CA ARG A 26 1.13 10.51 -10.75
C ARG A 26 0.42 9.21 -10.35
N GLU A 27 -0.51 9.28 -9.41
CA GLU A 27 -1.30 8.10 -9.02
C GLU A 27 -2.20 7.61 -10.17
N GLN A 28 -2.74 8.49 -11.00
CA GLN A 28 -3.48 8.09 -12.21
C GLN A 28 -2.61 7.27 -13.16
N ASP A 29 -1.34 7.67 -13.35
CA ASP A 29 -0.40 6.92 -14.19
C ASP A 29 -0.13 5.52 -13.64
N ILE A 30 -0.10 5.35 -12.31
CA ILE A 30 0.00 4.03 -11.68
C ILE A 30 -1.23 3.18 -12.04
N TYR A 31 -2.44 3.70 -11.85
CA TYR A 31 -3.65 2.98 -12.23
C TYR A 31 -3.70 2.66 -13.74
N ARG A 32 -3.21 3.54 -14.61
CA ARG A 32 -3.07 3.27 -16.05
C ARG A 32 -2.09 2.14 -16.32
N ARG A 33 -0.93 2.15 -15.65
CA ARG A 33 0.10 1.10 -15.76
C ARG A 33 -0.42 -0.26 -15.30
N LEU A 34 -1.17 -0.28 -14.19
CA LEU A 34 -1.73 -1.51 -13.62
C LEU A 34 -2.95 -2.04 -14.38
N GLY A 35 -3.69 -1.16 -15.07
CA GLY A 35 -4.90 -1.54 -15.80
C GLY A 35 -5.91 -2.28 -14.92
N GLN A 36 -6.41 -3.43 -15.39
CA GLN A 36 -7.29 -4.31 -14.62
C GLN A 36 -6.50 -5.34 -13.80
N CYS A 37 -5.54 -4.87 -12.99
CA CYS A 37 -4.75 -5.74 -12.13
C CYS A 37 -5.62 -6.38 -11.03
N GLY A 38 -5.65 -7.71 -10.99
CA GLY A 38 -6.36 -8.44 -9.94
C GLY A 38 -5.86 -8.06 -8.55
N GLY A 39 -6.77 -7.88 -7.59
CA GLY A 39 -6.43 -7.49 -6.22
C GLY A 39 -6.06 -6.02 -6.02
N VAL A 40 -6.21 -5.18 -7.06
CA VAL A 40 -6.21 -3.72 -6.96
C VAL A 40 -7.66 -3.23 -7.06
N VAL A 41 -8.01 -2.15 -6.36
CA VAL A 41 -9.34 -1.53 -6.48
C VAL A 41 -9.55 -1.10 -7.94
N PRO A 42 -10.64 -1.54 -8.60
CA PRO A 42 -10.87 -1.18 -9.99
C PRO A 42 -10.98 0.33 -10.18
N CYS A 43 -10.13 0.88 -11.06
CA CYS A 43 -10.29 2.23 -11.58
C CYS A 43 -11.34 2.23 -12.69
N THR A 44 -12.39 3.02 -12.49
CA THR A 44 -13.54 3.14 -13.40
C THR A 44 -13.44 4.37 -14.32
N GLY A 45 -12.52 5.28 -14.05
CA GLY A 45 -12.31 6.47 -14.86
C GLY A 45 -11.41 7.50 -14.18
N PHE A 46 -11.09 8.54 -14.95
CA PHE A 46 -10.24 9.65 -14.53
C PHE A 46 -10.86 10.98 -14.96
N SER A 47 -10.58 12.03 -14.20
CA SER A 47 -10.69 13.44 -14.64
C SER A 47 -9.35 14.13 -14.41
N PRO A 48 -9.09 15.36 -14.91
CA PRO A 48 -7.77 16.01 -14.80
C PRO A 48 -7.16 16.08 -13.38
N ALA A 49 -8.01 16.05 -12.34
CA ALA A 49 -7.59 16.11 -10.94
C ALA A 49 -8.28 15.05 -10.06
N THR A 50 -8.89 14.00 -10.62
CA THR A 50 -9.59 12.99 -9.80
C THR A 50 -9.42 11.57 -10.34
N ILE A 51 -9.52 10.59 -9.44
CA ILE A 51 -9.55 9.15 -9.77
C ILE A 51 -10.91 8.61 -9.34
N HIS A 52 -11.59 7.90 -10.24
CA HIS A 52 -12.88 7.27 -9.95
C HIS A 52 -12.68 5.79 -9.68
N LEU A 53 -12.92 5.36 -8.44
CA LEU A 53 -12.70 4.00 -7.99
C LEU A 53 -14.03 3.27 -7.73
N ALA A 54 -14.01 1.95 -7.92
CA ALA A 54 -15.10 1.10 -7.47
C ALA A 54 -15.29 1.23 -5.95
N LEU A 55 -16.54 1.26 -5.49
CA LEU A 55 -16.84 1.41 -4.08
C LEU A 55 -16.57 0.10 -3.33
N MET A 56 -15.74 0.15 -2.29
CA MET A 56 -15.45 -0.99 -1.42
C MET A 56 -16.33 -0.88 -0.17
N ALA A 57 -17.38 -1.70 -0.12
CA ALA A 57 -18.52 -1.52 0.79
C ALA A 57 -18.16 -1.64 2.29
N ASN A 58 -17.07 -2.35 2.61
CA ASN A 58 -16.66 -2.62 3.99
C ASN A 58 -15.54 -1.68 4.48
N GLY A 59 -15.19 -0.66 3.69
CA GLY A 59 -14.16 0.32 4.06
C GLY A 59 -12.75 -0.26 4.06
N ASP A 60 -11.84 0.38 4.79
CA ASP A 60 -10.46 -0.05 4.93
C ASP A 60 -10.29 -1.13 6.00
N LEU A 61 -9.30 -2.01 5.78
CA LEU A 61 -9.02 -3.16 6.62
C LEU A 61 -8.64 -2.73 8.05
N ARG A 62 -7.90 -1.63 8.23
CA ARG A 62 -7.55 -1.12 9.56
C ARG A 62 -8.80 -0.76 10.36
N SER A 63 -9.74 -0.03 9.77
CA SER A 63 -11.01 0.32 10.39
C SER A 63 -11.87 -0.92 10.64
N TYR A 64 -11.90 -1.86 9.69
CA TYR A 64 -12.63 -3.12 9.83
C TYR A 64 -12.16 -3.95 11.03
N LEU A 65 -10.84 -4.08 11.22
CA LEU A 65 -10.22 -4.84 12.32
C LEU A 65 -10.48 -4.23 13.71
N LYS A 66 -10.80 -2.94 13.81
CA LYS A 66 -11.15 -2.31 15.10
C LYS A 66 -12.45 -2.88 15.67
N THR A 67 -13.42 -3.15 14.81
CA THR A 67 -14.78 -3.56 15.21
C THR A 67 -15.05 -5.05 14.97
N HIS A 68 -14.19 -5.74 14.22
CA HIS A 68 -14.37 -7.15 13.87
C HIS A 68 -13.19 -8.01 14.32
N ARG A 69 -13.45 -9.31 14.48
CA ARG A 69 -12.43 -10.35 14.72
C ARG A 69 -12.60 -11.43 13.65
N PRO A 70 -11.99 -11.26 12.47
CA PRO A 70 -12.16 -12.18 11.36
C PRO A 70 -11.57 -13.56 11.69
N PRO A 71 -12.23 -14.66 11.27
CA PRO A 71 -11.70 -16.00 11.50
C PRO A 71 -10.38 -16.20 10.74
N ARG A 72 -9.55 -17.12 11.23
CA ARG A 72 -8.23 -17.43 10.66
C ARG A 72 -8.28 -17.81 9.18
N SER A 73 -9.35 -18.47 8.73
CA SER A 73 -9.56 -18.79 7.31
C SER A 73 -9.66 -17.54 6.44
N LEU A 74 -10.39 -16.51 6.89
CA LEU A 74 -10.54 -15.25 6.17
C LEU A 74 -9.24 -14.42 6.20
N GLN A 75 -8.53 -14.42 7.32
CA GLN A 75 -7.21 -13.79 7.40
C GLN A 75 -6.24 -14.43 6.39
N LEU A 76 -6.23 -15.76 6.31
CA LEU A 76 -5.38 -16.48 5.36
C LEU A 76 -5.75 -16.18 3.91
N SER A 77 -7.04 -16.06 3.57
CA SER A 77 -7.44 -15.66 2.22
C SER A 77 -6.97 -14.24 1.90
N TRP A 78 -7.04 -13.31 2.86
CA TRP A 78 -6.50 -11.97 2.66
C TRP A 78 -4.99 -11.99 2.38
N PHE A 79 -4.21 -12.74 3.16
CA PHE A 79 -2.75 -12.80 2.95
C PHE A 79 -2.40 -13.35 1.56
N GLN A 80 -3.14 -14.36 1.09
CA GLN A 80 -2.96 -14.89 -0.27
C GLN A 80 -3.35 -13.87 -1.35
N GLU A 81 -4.46 -13.16 -1.18
CA GLU A 81 -4.90 -12.12 -2.12
C GLU A 81 -3.90 -10.95 -2.18
N MET A 82 -3.43 -10.48 -1.03
CA MET A 82 -2.42 -9.42 -0.92
C MET A 82 -1.10 -9.83 -1.59
N ALA A 83 -0.56 -11.01 -1.26
CA ALA A 83 0.70 -11.48 -1.83
C ALA A 83 0.60 -11.64 -3.36
N ARG A 84 -0.52 -12.20 -3.87
CA ARG A 84 -0.76 -12.31 -5.32
C ARG A 84 -0.91 -10.96 -5.99
N ALA A 85 -1.57 -10.00 -5.34
CA ALA A 85 -1.74 -8.66 -5.87
C ALA A 85 -0.40 -7.91 -5.92
N LEU A 86 0.38 -7.99 -4.84
CA LEU A 86 1.70 -7.36 -4.76
C LEU A 86 2.65 -7.89 -5.83
N SER A 87 2.71 -9.22 -6.00
CA SER A 87 3.50 -9.84 -7.07
C SER A 87 3.07 -9.33 -8.46
N ARG A 88 1.76 -9.20 -8.73
CA ARG A 88 1.28 -8.61 -10.00
C ARG A 88 1.70 -7.15 -10.14
N ILE A 89 1.59 -6.34 -9.10
CA ILE A 89 2.02 -4.93 -9.12
C ILE A 89 3.51 -4.85 -9.48
N HIS A 90 4.35 -5.66 -8.85
CA HIS A 90 5.79 -5.72 -9.14
C HIS A 90 6.07 -6.12 -10.60
N THR A 91 5.32 -7.07 -11.17
CA THR A 91 5.47 -7.43 -12.60
C THR A 91 5.09 -6.31 -13.59
N HIS A 92 4.40 -5.26 -13.14
CA HIS A 92 4.10 -4.07 -13.94
C HIS A 92 5.15 -2.95 -13.75
N SER A 93 6.29 -3.28 -13.14
CA SER A 93 7.38 -2.36 -12.80
C SER A 93 6.89 -1.20 -11.92
N VAL A 94 6.17 -1.54 -10.86
CA VAL A 94 5.68 -0.57 -9.86
C VAL A 94 6.17 -1.01 -8.48
N ILE A 95 6.73 -0.07 -7.71
CA ILE A 95 7.00 -0.22 -6.27
C ILE A 95 5.90 0.51 -5.51
N VAL A 96 5.29 -0.12 -4.50
CA VAL A 96 4.14 0.45 -3.78
C VAL A 96 4.56 1.48 -2.73
N ALA A 97 5.64 1.20 -1.99
CA ALA A 97 6.29 2.04 -0.98
C ALA A 97 5.45 2.40 0.27
N ASP A 98 4.12 2.37 0.22
CA ASP A 98 3.23 2.55 1.39
C ASP A 98 2.24 1.39 1.53
N ILE A 99 2.73 0.21 1.94
CA ILE A 99 1.88 -0.94 2.24
C ILE A 99 1.48 -0.93 3.72
N ALA A 100 0.20 -0.66 3.98
CA ALA A 100 -0.34 -0.61 5.34
C ALA A 100 -1.81 -1.05 5.37
N THR A 101 -2.32 -1.48 6.53
CA THR A 101 -3.71 -1.94 6.70
C THR A 101 -4.76 -0.90 6.29
N ARG A 102 -4.43 0.40 6.33
CA ARG A 102 -5.30 1.50 5.85
C ARG A 102 -5.44 1.57 4.32
N ASN A 103 -4.46 1.01 3.59
CA ASN A 103 -4.37 1.02 2.13
C ASN A 103 -4.91 -0.29 1.52
N PHE A 104 -5.58 -1.11 2.33
CA PHE A 104 -6.33 -2.27 1.88
C PHE A 104 -7.81 -2.03 2.09
N LEU A 105 -8.61 -2.11 1.03
CA LEU A 105 -10.06 -1.97 1.11
C LEU A 105 -10.76 -3.32 0.94
N LEU A 106 -11.94 -3.44 1.55
CA LEU A 106 -12.73 -4.66 1.56
C LEU A 106 -13.98 -4.52 0.68
N HIS A 107 -14.11 -5.41 -0.29
CA HIS A 107 -15.28 -5.54 -1.14
C HIS A 107 -16.47 -6.15 -0.37
N THR A 108 -17.65 -6.23 -0.98
CA THR A 108 -18.89 -6.74 -0.34
C THR A 108 -18.75 -8.19 0.15
N ASP A 109 -17.98 -9.02 -0.56
CA ASP A 109 -17.66 -10.40 -0.21
C ASP A 109 -16.46 -10.54 0.75
N LEU A 110 -15.97 -9.43 1.30
CA LEU A 110 -14.77 -9.33 2.13
C LEU A 110 -13.47 -9.70 1.40
N SER A 111 -13.45 -9.77 0.07
CA SER A 111 -12.19 -9.83 -0.68
C SER A 111 -11.40 -8.53 -0.47
N VAL A 112 -10.08 -8.65 -0.32
CA VAL A 112 -9.19 -7.53 -0.02
C VAL A 112 -8.54 -6.99 -1.29
N LYS A 113 -8.43 -5.67 -1.39
CA LYS A 113 -7.83 -4.99 -2.55
C LYS A 113 -6.90 -3.88 -2.12
N PHE A 114 -5.73 -3.79 -2.76
CA PHE A 114 -4.87 -2.62 -2.68
C PHE A 114 -5.62 -1.38 -3.15
N CYS A 115 -5.50 -0.33 -2.37
CA CYS A 115 -5.99 1.00 -2.65
C CYS A 115 -4.93 1.99 -2.19
N ASP A 116 -4.82 3.10 -2.89
CA ASP A 116 -3.83 4.14 -2.65
C ASP A 116 -2.43 3.80 -3.18
N PHE A 117 -2.03 4.53 -4.22
CA PHE A 117 -0.69 4.44 -4.83
C PHE A 117 0.02 5.80 -4.83
N THR A 118 -0.31 6.66 -3.86
CA THR A 118 0.23 8.03 -3.77
C THR A 118 1.75 8.06 -3.66
N GLU A 119 2.32 7.13 -2.88
CA GLU A 119 3.77 7.00 -2.66
C GLU A 119 4.45 6.05 -3.66
N SER A 120 3.69 5.47 -4.59
CA SER A 120 4.21 4.44 -5.49
C SER A 120 5.01 5.04 -6.63
N THR A 121 6.03 4.30 -7.09
CA THR A 121 6.89 4.68 -8.22
C THR A 121 6.65 3.79 -9.42
N ILE A 122 6.50 4.40 -10.61
CA ILE A 122 6.56 3.70 -11.89
C ILE A 122 8.01 3.61 -12.36
N LEU A 123 8.46 2.39 -12.60
CA LEU A 123 9.77 2.10 -13.20
C LEU A 123 9.64 1.78 -14.69
N ALA A 124 10.77 1.79 -15.39
CA ALA A 124 10.82 1.41 -16.79
C ALA A 124 10.47 -0.08 -16.96
N LEU A 125 9.78 -0.44 -18.05
CA LEU A 125 9.26 -1.80 -18.25
C LEU A 125 10.34 -2.91 -18.29
N HIS A 126 11.58 -2.54 -18.56
CA HIS A 126 12.73 -3.45 -18.63
C HIS A 126 13.65 -3.31 -17.40
N THR A 127 13.21 -2.59 -16.37
CA THR A 127 13.91 -2.53 -15.09
C THR A 127 13.92 -3.91 -14.48
N ASP A 128 15.11 -4.36 -14.05
CA ASP A 128 15.26 -5.57 -13.25
C ASP A 128 14.74 -5.28 -11.83
N MET A 129 13.51 -5.73 -11.56
CA MET A 129 12.82 -5.47 -10.29
C MET A 129 13.46 -6.15 -9.09
N GLU A 130 14.27 -7.20 -9.30
CA GLU A 130 14.95 -7.92 -8.21
C GLU A 130 16.13 -7.13 -7.65
N THR A 131 16.73 -6.26 -8.46
CA THR A 131 17.95 -5.51 -8.10
C THR A 131 17.74 -4.00 -8.06
N VAL A 132 16.60 -3.49 -8.53
CA VAL A 132 16.29 -2.06 -8.51
C VAL A 132 16.24 -1.51 -7.09
N ASP A 133 16.78 -0.32 -6.97
CA ASP A 133 16.81 0.47 -5.75
C ASP A 133 16.34 1.90 -6.07
N ASP A 134 15.10 2.20 -5.74
CA ASP A 134 14.49 3.52 -5.90
C ASP A 134 14.64 4.29 -4.59
N ASN A 135 15.82 4.88 -4.37
CA ASN A 135 16.14 5.62 -3.14
C ASN A 135 15.88 4.82 -1.85
N GLY A 136 16.23 3.53 -1.84
CA GLY A 136 15.99 2.63 -0.71
C GLY A 136 14.67 1.87 -0.77
N TYR A 137 13.75 2.24 -1.65
CA TYR A 137 12.55 1.47 -1.94
C TYR A 137 12.84 0.38 -2.97
N SER A 138 12.32 -0.81 -2.73
CA SER A 138 12.46 -1.99 -3.58
C SER A 138 11.30 -2.96 -3.38
N ILE A 139 11.25 -4.03 -4.18
CA ILE A 139 10.29 -5.12 -3.93
C ILE A 139 10.45 -5.72 -2.53
N HIS A 140 11.67 -5.70 -1.98
CA HIS A 140 11.94 -6.22 -0.65
C HIS A 140 11.26 -5.34 0.40
N THR A 141 11.34 -4.02 0.28
CA THR A 141 10.74 -3.12 1.28
C THR A 141 9.22 -3.24 1.28
N ASP A 142 8.62 -3.39 0.10
CA ASP A 142 7.19 -3.70 -0.04
C ASP A 142 6.85 -5.03 0.66
N ILE A 143 7.64 -6.09 0.43
CA ILE A 143 7.43 -7.39 1.10
C ILE A 143 7.54 -7.25 2.63
N GLY A 144 8.50 -6.48 3.13
CA GLY A 144 8.66 -6.20 4.55
C GLY A 144 7.45 -5.47 5.15
N GLN A 145 6.94 -4.45 4.46
CA GLN A 145 5.72 -3.75 4.85
C GLN A 145 4.48 -4.65 4.80
N LEU A 146 4.37 -5.55 3.82
CA LEU A 146 3.32 -6.58 3.80
C LEU A 146 3.43 -7.52 5.00
N GLY A 147 4.65 -7.89 5.42
CA GLY A 147 4.89 -8.64 6.66
C GLY A 147 4.32 -7.94 7.89
N VAL A 148 4.47 -6.61 7.98
CA VAL A 148 3.87 -5.81 9.05
C VAL A 148 2.34 -5.85 8.99
N VAL A 149 1.74 -5.76 7.81
CA VAL A 149 0.28 -5.91 7.65
C VAL A 149 -0.20 -7.29 8.11
N ILE A 150 0.54 -8.36 7.78
CA ILE A 150 0.23 -9.72 8.25
C ILE A 150 0.32 -9.77 9.78
N TYR A 151 1.38 -9.22 10.38
CA TYR A 151 1.50 -9.12 11.85
C TYR A 151 0.29 -8.42 12.47
N GLU A 152 -0.07 -7.23 11.99
CA GLU A 152 -1.18 -6.44 12.51
C GLU A 152 -2.51 -7.20 12.45
N VAL A 153 -2.79 -7.90 11.35
CA VAL A 153 -4.02 -8.70 11.18
C VAL A 153 -4.02 -9.89 12.15
N VAL A 154 -2.87 -10.54 12.34
CA VAL A 154 -2.77 -11.76 13.15
C VAL A 154 -2.89 -11.48 14.64
N THR A 155 -2.22 -10.44 15.12
CA THR A 155 -2.08 -10.11 16.55
C THR A 155 -3.12 -9.08 17.00
N GLY A 156 -3.57 -8.23 16.09
CA GLY A 156 -4.37 -7.04 16.40
C GLY A 156 -3.52 -5.88 16.94
N GLU A 157 -2.20 -6.01 16.98
CA GLU A 157 -1.25 -5.00 17.46
C GLU A 157 -0.62 -4.23 16.32
N GLN A 158 -0.53 -2.91 16.45
CA GLN A 158 0.17 -2.08 15.47
C GLN A 158 1.68 -2.23 15.60
N CYS A 159 2.36 -2.25 14.46
CA CYS A 159 3.81 -2.34 14.37
C CYS A 159 4.32 -1.29 13.39
N GLY A 160 5.41 -0.60 13.75
CA GLY A 160 6.08 0.32 12.85
C GLY A 160 7.01 -0.41 11.89
N PHE A 161 6.96 -0.03 10.61
CA PHE A 161 8.00 -0.32 9.61
C PHE A 161 8.52 1.01 9.09
N ASP A 162 9.33 1.67 9.92
CA ASP A 162 9.84 3.00 9.60
C ASP A 162 11.21 2.88 8.91
N LEU A 163 11.20 3.12 7.60
CA LEU A 163 12.37 3.10 6.73
C LEU A 163 13.33 4.28 6.97
N PHE A 164 12.89 5.30 7.70
CA PHE A 164 13.69 6.49 8.03
C PHE A 164 14.04 6.54 9.52
N LYS A 165 13.75 5.46 10.25
CA LYS A 165 14.06 5.37 11.67
C LYS A 165 15.55 5.58 11.90
N ASP A 166 15.87 6.46 12.85
CA ASP A 166 17.24 6.81 13.24
C ASP A 166 18.06 7.50 12.12
N LEU A 167 17.42 7.98 11.04
CA LEU A 167 18.04 8.79 10.00
C LEU A 167 17.84 10.30 10.26
N PRO A 168 18.73 11.15 9.72
CA PRO A 168 18.50 12.59 9.67
C PRO A 168 17.17 12.94 8.99
N LEU A 169 16.55 14.06 9.41
CA LEU A 169 15.27 14.52 8.84
C LEU A 169 15.35 14.86 7.34
N ASP A 170 16.54 15.15 6.84
CA ASP A 170 16.84 15.44 5.44
C ASP A 170 17.28 14.20 4.65
N ALA A 171 17.20 13.01 5.24
CA ALA A 171 17.51 11.77 4.55
C ALA A 171 16.53 11.53 3.40
N THR A 172 17.06 11.48 2.18
CA THR A 172 16.29 11.20 0.96
C THR A 172 16.25 9.72 0.61
N ARG A 173 16.98 8.89 1.36
CA ARG A 173 17.14 7.46 1.11
C ARG A 173 16.58 6.64 2.27
N ALA A 174 15.62 5.78 1.96
CA ALA A 174 15.09 4.78 2.87
C ALA A 174 16.15 3.71 3.21
N ILE A 175 16.12 3.22 4.45
CA ILE A 175 16.99 2.13 4.90
C ILE A 175 16.15 1.04 5.56
N TRP A 176 16.50 -0.20 5.27
CA TRP A 176 15.84 -1.35 5.88
C TRP A 176 15.92 -1.29 7.42
N PRO A 177 14.80 -1.44 8.14
CA PRO A 177 14.81 -1.37 9.59
C PRO A 177 15.59 -2.53 10.18
N ARG A 178 16.37 -2.26 11.21
CA ARG A 178 17.12 -3.30 11.94
C ARG A 178 16.17 -4.33 12.54
N ARG A 179 16.60 -5.60 12.61
CA ARG A 179 15.74 -6.68 13.14
C ARG A 179 15.26 -6.41 14.56
N GLU A 180 16.08 -5.77 15.40
CA GLU A 180 15.71 -5.37 16.76
C GLU A 180 14.59 -4.31 16.84
N ASN A 181 14.35 -3.58 15.75
CA ASN A 181 13.26 -2.60 15.67
C ASN A 181 11.92 -3.23 15.27
N LEU A 182 11.92 -4.49 14.83
CA LEU A 182 10.74 -5.22 14.40
C LEU A 182 10.27 -6.17 15.52
N PRO A 183 8.96 -6.45 15.62
CA PRO A 183 8.40 -7.29 16.69
C PRO A 183 8.90 -8.73 16.61
N ARG A 184 8.87 -9.42 17.75
CA ARG A 184 9.18 -10.85 17.82
C ARG A 184 8.00 -11.66 17.28
N THR A 185 8.29 -12.67 16.46
CA THR A 185 7.27 -13.48 15.79
C THR A 185 7.25 -14.95 16.23
N ALA A 186 8.08 -15.34 17.22
CA ALA A 186 8.26 -16.73 17.65
C ALA A 186 6.96 -17.44 18.08
N ASP A 187 6.06 -16.71 18.75
CA ASP A 187 4.79 -17.24 19.27
C ASP A 187 3.56 -16.70 18.50
N VAL A 188 3.80 -16.11 17.33
CA VAL A 188 2.76 -15.53 16.49
C VAL A 188 2.30 -16.58 15.47
N TRP A 189 0.99 -16.71 15.28
CA TRP A 189 0.45 -17.57 14.22
C TRP A 189 0.96 -17.08 12.85
N LEU A 190 1.53 -17.98 12.04
CA LEU A 190 2.27 -17.63 10.81
C LEU A 190 3.59 -16.88 11.04
N GLY A 191 4.14 -16.89 12.26
CA GLY A 191 5.41 -16.24 12.59
C GLY A 191 6.60 -16.53 11.67
N PRO A 192 6.79 -17.73 11.10
CA PRO A 192 7.89 -18.00 10.17
C PRO A 192 7.82 -17.27 8.82
N ILE A 193 6.66 -16.70 8.45
CA ILE A 193 6.48 -15.93 7.22
C ILE A 193 6.28 -14.43 7.48
N ILE A 194 6.37 -14.01 8.75
CA ILE A 194 6.35 -12.61 9.23
C ILE A 194 7.76 -12.24 9.68
#